data_AF-A0A950YA43-F1
#
_entry.id   AF-A0A950YA43-F1
#
_cell.length_a   1.000
_cell.length_b   1.000
_cell.length_c   1.000
_cell.angle_alpha   90.00
_cell.angle_beta   90.00
_cell.angle_gamma   90.00
#
_symmetry.space_group_name_H-M   'P 1'
#
loop_
_entity.id
_entity.type
_entity.pdbx_description
1 polymer ?
#
loop_
_entity_poly.entity_id
_entity_poly.type
_entity_poly.pdbx_seq_one_letter_code
_entity_poly.pdbx_strand_id
1 'polypeptide(L)'
;DALFGKRSEVKDSHDRYANIEVSYLLQRMEAYQGLAILTTNLKASLDRSFQRRLRFIVNFPFPDAAYREAIWSRIFPPNTPTENLDPRRLSQLNVAGGNIRNIALNAAFLAAELNQPVSMTHVLAAARLESEKIERPLSAAEIRGWV
;
A
#
# COMPACT_ATOMS: atom_id res chain seq x y z
N ASP A 1 -5.31 -12.00 -7.86
CA ASP A 1 -4.73 -13.29 -7.47
C ASP A 1 -5.50 -14.50 -8.01
N ALA A 2 -6.82 -14.56 -7.87
CA ALA A 2 -7.65 -15.64 -8.45
C ALA A 2 -7.47 -15.85 -9.97
N LEU A 3 -7.16 -14.80 -10.74
CA LEU A 3 -6.99 -14.85 -12.21
C LEU A 3 -5.53 -15.03 -12.68
N PHE A 4 -4.54 -15.02 -11.79
CA PHE A 4 -3.12 -14.95 -12.16
C PHE A 4 -2.24 -15.94 -11.40
N GLY A 5 -2.86 -16.96 -10.81
CA GLY A 5 -2.15 -18.03 -10.09
C GLY A 5 -1.28 -18.87 -11.03
N LYS A 6 -0.24 -19.52 -10.48
CA LYS A 6 0.58 -20.47 -11.23
C LYS A 6 -0.31 -21.60 -11.77
N ARG A 7 0.00 -22.10 -12.98
CA ARG A 7 -0.60 -23.34 -13.48
C ARG A 7 -0.35 -24.45 -12.46
N SER A 8 -1.39 -24.93 -11.79
CA SER A 8 -1.37 -26.18 -11.04
C SER A 8 -1.23 -27.35 -12.02
N GLU A 9 -0.37 -28.33 -11.71
CA GLU A 9 -0.40 -29.63 -12.38
C GLU A 9 -1.79 -30.23 -12.14
N VAL A 10 -2.50 -30.51 -13.23
CA VAL A 10 -3.91 -30.90 -13.22
C VAL A 10 -4.13 -32.09 -12.29
N LYS A 11 -4.69 -31.84 -11.10
CA LYS A 11 -5.19 -32.89 -10.21
C LYS A 11 -6.69 -32.79 -9.93
N ASP A 12 -7.34 -31.65 -10.22
CA ASP A 12 -8.79 -31.53 -10.03
C ASP A 12 -9.48 -30.59 -11.03
N SER A 13 -10.81 -30.71 -11.12
CA SER A 13 -11.67 -29.99 -12.07
C SER A 13 -11.62 -28.46 -11.89
N HIS A 14 -11.36 -28.00 -10.67
CA HIS A 14 -11.23 -26.58 -10.31
C HIS A 14 -9.99 -25.91 -10.95
N ASP A 15 -8.90 -26.66 -11.13
CA ASP A 15 -7.65 -26.17 -11.73
C ASP A 15 -7.77 -25.92 -13.25
N ARG A 16 -8.68 -26.62 -13.94
CA ARG A 16 -8.95 -26.36 -15.37
C ARG A 16 -9.60 -25.01 -15.60
N TYR A 17 -10.55 -24.62 -14.75
CA TYR A 17 -11.30 -23.37 -14.92
C TYR A 17 -10.38 -22.15 -14.75
N ALA A 18 -9.50 -22.15 -13.73
CA ALA A 18 -8.53 -21.08 -13.52
C ALA A 18 -7.56 -20.90 -14.72
N ASN A 19 -7.12 -22.00 -15.34
CA ASN A 19 -6.22 -21.96 -16.50
C ASN A 19 -6.89 -21.43 -17.79
N ILE A 20 -8.19 -21.68 -17.97
CA ILE A 20 -8.98 -21.17 -19.10
C ILE A 20 -9.19 -19.65 -18.96
N GLU A 21 -9.49 -19.17 -17.75
CA GLU A 21 -9.68 -17.73 -17.48
C GLU A 21 -8.39 -16.92 -17.72
N VAL A 22 -7.24 -17.42 -17.29
CA VAL A 22 -5.92 -16.80 -17.55
C VAL A 22 -5.66 -16.70 -19.06
N SER A 23 -5.93 -17.77 -19.81
CA SER A 23 -5.68 -17.85 -21.25
C SER A 23 -6.60 -16.92 -22.04
N TYR A 24 -7.86 -16.80 -21.62
CA TYR A 24 -8.81 -15.85 -22.21
C TYR A 24 -8.41 -14.40 -21.94
N LEU A 25 -7.99 -14.07 -20.71
CA LEU A 25 -7.52 -12.74 -20.36
C LEU A 25 -6.29 -12.34 -21.20
N LEU A 26 -5.37 -13.27 -21.42
CA LEU A 26 -4.21 -13.08 -22.29
C LEU A 26 -4.61 -12.74 -23.73
N GLN A 27 -5.55 -13.50 -24.29
CA GLN A 27 -6.05 -13.26 -25.64
C GLN A 27 -6.72 -11.88 -25.76
N ARG A 28 -7.50 -11.48 -24.74
CA ARG A 28 -8.14 -10.16 -24.70
C ARG A 28 -7.13 -9.03 -24.59
N MET A 29 -6.06 -9.21 -23.81
CA MET A 29 -4.97 -8.25 -23.72
C MET A 29 -4.21 -8.10 -25.04
N GLU A 30 -3.98 -9.20 -25.77
CA GLU A 30 -3.34 -9.16 -27.09
C GLU A 30 -4.22 -8.47 -28.16
N ALA A 31 -5.54 -8.68 -28.10
CA ALA A 31 -6.48 -8.06 -29.03
C ALA A 31 -6.78 -6.58 -28.70
N TYR A 32 -6.47 -6.12 -27.49
CA TYR A 32 -6.77 -4.77 -27.06
C TYR A 32 -5.77 -3.77 -27.64
N GLN A 33 -6.24 -2.83 -28.45
CA GLN A 33 -5.41 -1.83 -29.12
C GLN A 33 -5.13 -0.57 -28.28
N GLY A 34 -5.36 -0.61 -26.97
CA GLY A 34 -5.14 0.51 -26.04
C GLY A 34 -4.09 0.22 -24.97
N LEU A 35 -4.01 1.13 -23.98
CA LEU A 35 -3.15 0.94 -22.80
C LEU A 35 -3.87 0.10 -21.75
N ALA A 36 -3.34 -1.09 -21.46
CA ALA A 36 -3.78 -1.91 -20.33
C ALA A 36 -2.83 -1.72 -19.14
N ILE A 37 -3.38 -1.34 -17.98
CA ILE A 37 -2.65 -1.27 -16.71
C ILE A 37 -3.13 -2.42 -15.82
N LEU A 38 -2.18 -3.21 -15.33
CA LEU A 38 -2.44 -4.33 -14.43
C LEU A 38 -1.71 -4.13 -13.11
N THR A 39 -2.37 -4.49 -12.01
CA THR A 39 -1.81 -4.43 -10.66
C THR A 39 -1.94 -5.80 -10.00
N THR A 40 -0.87 -6.30 -9.38
CA THR A 40 -0.89 -7.53 -8.58
C THR A 40 0.03 -7.39 -7.38
N ASN A 41 -0.38 -8.00 -6.26
CA ASN A 41 0.46 -8.15 -5.08
C ASN A 41 1.25 -9.47 -5.08
N LEU A 42 0.93 -10.40 -6.01
CA LEU A 42 1.55 -11.72 -6.14
C LEU A 42 2.31 -11.87 -7.46
N LYS A 43 3.34 -11.05 -7.67
CA LYS A 43 4.17 -11.18 -8.87
C LYS A 43 4.73 -12.59 -9.07
N ALA A 44 5.05 -13.29 -7.98
CA ALA A 44 5.58 -14.67 -8.02
C ALA A 44 4.56 -15.72 -8.49
N SER A 45 3.26 -15.42 -8.41
CA SER A 45 2.21 -16.33 -8.90
C SER A 45 1.99 -16.21 -10.40
N LEU A 46 2.37 -15.09 -11.02
CA LEU A 46 2.20 -14.86 -12.45
C LEU A 46 2.93 -15.92 -13.29
N ASP A 47 2.19 -16.56 -14.18
CA ASP A 47 2.74 -17.51 -15.15
C ASP A 47 3.79 -16.84 -16.06
N ARG A 48 4.86 -17.57 -16.41
CA ARG A 48 5.95 -17.05 -17.25
C ARG A 48 5.48 -16.62 -18.64
N SER A 49 4.49 -17.30 -19.22
CA SER A 49 3.92 -16.92 -20.52
C SER A 49 3.20 -15.58 -20.45
N PHE A 50 2.58 -15.26 -19.30
CA PHE A 50 1.96 -13.97 -19.05
C PHE A 50 2.99 -12.86 -18.89
N GLN A 51 4.04 -13.12 -18.10
CA GLN A 51 5.11 -12.13 -17.87
C GLN A 51 5.81 -11.70 -19.17
N ARG A 52 6.03 -12.64 -20.12
CA ARG A 52 6.66 -12.34 -21.41
C ARG A 52 5.88 -11.37 -22.29
N ARG A 53 4.56 -11.23 -22.07
CA ARG A 53 3.67 -10.33 -22.83
C ARG A 53 3.53 -8.95 -22.19
N LEU A 54 4.03 -8.77 -20.96
CA LEU A 54 4.06 -7.47 -20.30
C LEU A 54 5.27 -6.68 -20.80
N ARG A 55 5.00 -5.56 -21.50
CA ARG A 55 6.07 -4.69 -22.02
C ARG A 55 6.86 -3.99 -20.92
N PHE A 56 6.19 -3.61 -19.84
CA PHE A 56 6.81 -2.94 -18.69
C PHE A 56 6.38 -3.63 -17.40
N ILE A 57 7.33 -3.80 -16.49
CA ILE A 57 7.09 -4.26 -15.13
C ILE A 57 7.63 -3.20 -14.18
N VAL A 58 6.72 -2.44 -13.59
CA VAL A 58 7.06 -1.42 -12.58
C VAL A 58 6.94 -2.07 -11.20
N ASN A 59 8.06 -2.16 -10.49
CA ASN A 59 8.06 -2.71 -9.13
C ASN A 59 7.82 -1.57 -8.13
N PHE A 60 6.89 -1.78 -7.19
CA PHE A 60 6.64 -0.88 -6.07
C PHE A 60 7.19 -1.54 -4.80
N PRO A 61 8.45 -1.24 -4.40
CA PRO A 61 9.03 -1.80 -3.19
C PRO A 61 8.36 -1.21 -1.94
N PHE A 62 8.63 -1.82 -0.80
CA PHE A 62 8.32 -1.20 0.48
C PHE A 62 9.03 0.18 0.56
N PRO A 63 8.33 1.26 0.96
CA PRO A 63 8.90 2.59 0.91
C PRO A 63 10.01 2.74 1.95
N ASP A 64 11.17 3.24 1.52
CA ASP A 64 12.24 3.65 2.44
C ASP A 64 11.88 4.95 3.18
N ALA A 65 12.78 5.40 4.05
CA ALA A 65 12.55 6.62 4.84
C ALA A 65 12.34 7.87 3.96
N ALA A 66 13.04 8.00 2.83
CA ALA A 66 12.90 9.15 1.94
C ALA A 66 11.52 9.15 1.25
N TYR A 67 11.06 7.99 0.79
CA TYR A 67 9.72 7.85 0.24
C TYR A 67 8.64 8.08 1.29
N ARG A 68 8.81 7.58 2.52
CA ARG A 68 7.86 7.82 3.61
C ARG A 68 7.80 9.30 4.00
N GLU A 69 8.93 10.00 4.05
CA GLU A 69 8.97 11.45 4.28
C GLU A 69 8.18 12.19 3.18
N ALA A 70 8.40 11.85 1.92
CA ALA A 70 7.68 12.44 0.79
C ALA A 70 6.16 12.17 0.84
N ILE A 71 5.74 10.99 1.31
CA ILE A 71 4.33 10.67 1.54
C ILE A 71 3.79 11.56 2.67
N TRP A 72 4.46 11.61 3.83
CA TRP A 72 4.03 12.41 4.98
C TRP A 72 3.93 13.90 4.66
N SER A 73 4.84 14.46 3.85
CA SER A 73 4.78 15.86 3.42
C SER A 73 3.56 16.21 2.55
N ARG A 74 2.84 15.22 2.02
CA ARG A 74 1.72 15.41 1.08
C ARG A 74 0.43 14.71 1.50
N ILE A 75 0.45 14.00 2.62
CA ILE A 75 -0.65 13.11 3.01
C ILE A 75 -1.89 13.91 3.42
N PHE A 76 -1.68 15.10 3.99
CA PHE A 76 -2.74 16.01 4.39
C PHE A 76 -3.10 16.94 3.24
N PRO A 77 -4.40 17.06 2.87
CA PRO A 77 -4.85 18.07 1.93
C PRO A 77 -4.46 19.50 2.35
N PRO A 78 -4.28 20.44 1.41
CA PRO A 78 -3.86 21.82 1.72
C PRO A 78 -4.76 22.56 2.73
N ASN A 79 -6.05 22.19 2.78
CA ASN A 79 -7.04 22.82 3.66
C ASN A 79 -7.12 22.14 5.04
N THR A 80 -6.35 21.09 5.30
CA THR A 80 -6.32 20.44 6.61
C THR A 80 -5.47 21.30 7.55
N PRO A 81 -6.04 21.79 8.67
CA PRO A 81 -5.25 22.52 9.66
C PRO A 81 -4.19 21.58 10.26
N THR A 82 -2.93 21.96 10.17
CA THR A 82 -1.80 21.19 10.70
C THR A 82 -0.91 22.11 11.52
N GLU A 83 -0.28 21.56 12.56
CA GLU A 83 0.60 22.30 13.45
C GLU A 83 1.79 21.42 13.85
N ASN A 84 3.00 21.95 13.69
CA ASN A 84 4.25 21.36 14.15
C ASN A 84 4.48 19.89 13.73
N LEU A 85 4.02 19.51 12.53
CA LEU A 85 4.32 18.19 11.95
C LEU A 85 5.76 18.16 11.44
N ASP A 86 6.47 17.06 11.74
CA ASP A 86 7.83 16.81 11.26
C ASP A 86 7.85 15.56 10.37
N PRO A 87 7.73 15.71 9.03
CA PRO A 87 7.74 14.59 8.09
C PRO A 87 8.97 13.67 8.22
N ARG A 88 10.12 14.20 8.63
CA ARG A 88 11.35 13.43 8.81
C ARG A 88 11.29 12.53 10.05
N ARG A 89 10.64 12.98 11.13
CA ARG A 89 10.34 12.12 12.29
C ARG A 89 9.26 11.11 11.95
N LEU A 90 8.22 11.54 11.23
CA LEU A 90 7.12 10.66 10.81
C LEU A 90 7.61 9.53 9.89
N SER A 91 8.64 9.78 9.07
CA SER A 91 9.22 8.78 8.16
C SER A 91 9.99 7.66 8.87
N GLN A 92 10.27 7.79 10.16
CA GLN A 92 10.88 6.72 10.96
C GLN A 92 9.91 5.55 11.17
N LEU A 93 8.58 5.78 11.15
CA LEU A 93 7.61 4.70 11.18
C LEU A 93 7.80 3.76 9.99
N ASN A 94 8.20 2.53 10.25
CA ASN A 94 8.49 1.56 9.20
C ASN A 94 7.22 0.83 8.75
N VAL A 95 6.33 1.57 8.08
CA VAL A 95 5.02 1.08 7.62
C VAL A 95 4.81 1.34 6.12
N ALA A 96 3.90 0.58 5.50
CA ALA A 96 3.57 0.77 4.10
C ALA A 96 2.76 2.06 3.88
N GLY A 97 2.74 2.59 2.65
CA GLY A 97 2.03 3.82 2.32
C GLY A 97 0.52 3.78 2.63
N GLY A 98 -0.11 2.60 2.52
CA GLY A 98 -1.50 2.40 2.93
C GLY A 98 -1.72 2.65 4.43
N ASN A 99 -0.80 2.18 5.28
CA ASN A 99 -0.86 2.44 6.71
C ASN A 99 -0.59 3.91 7.03
N ILE A 100 0.36 4.57 6.35
CA ILE A 100 0.59 6.01 6.51
C ILE A 100 -0.70 6.80 6.27
N ARG A 101 -1.43 6.47 5.19
CA ARG A 101 -2.73 7.09 4.89
C ARG A 101 -3.76 6.86 5.99
N ASN A 102 -3.87 5.64 6.51
CA ASN A 102 -4.81 5.33 7.60
C ASN A 102 -4.46 6.11 8.87
N ILE A 103 -3.19 6.17 9.24
CA ILE A 103 -2.70 6.93 10.40
C ILE A 103 -3.01 8.41 10.23
N ALA A 104 -2.71 9.00 9.07
CA ALA A 104 -3.00 10.41 8.81
C ALA A 104 -4.49 10.73 8.88
N LEU A 105 -5.34 9.87 8.30
CA LEU A 105 -6.79 10.04 8.34
C LEU A 105 -7.34 9.97 9.78
N ASN A 106 -6.91 8.97 10.56
CA ASN A 106 -7.32 8.84 11.94
C ASN A 106 -6.81 9.99 12.81
N ALA A 107 -5.58 10.47 12.57
CA ALA A 107 -5.05 11.64 13.25
C ALA A 107 -5.88 12.90 12.97
N ALA A 108 -6.37 13.07 11.74
CA ALA A 108 -7.27 14.15 11.38
C ALA A 108 -8.62 14.06 12.11
N PHE A 109 -9.17 12.85 12.28
CA PHE A 109 -10.40 12.67 13.07
C PHE A 109 -10.19 12.98 14.55
N LEU A 110 -9.09 12.53 15.15
CA LEU A 110 -8.76 12.82 16.55
C LEU A 110 -8.61 14.34 16.78
N ALA A 111 -7.94 15.04 15.86
CA ALA A 111 -7.78 16.49 15.95
C ALA A 111 -9.12 17.23 15.75
N ALA A 112 -9.95 16.78 14.81
CA ALA A 112 -11.26 17.36 14.54
C ALA A 112 -12.22 17.21 15.73
N GLU A 113 -12.20 16.07 16.43
CA GLU A 113 -13.00 15.84 17.65
C GLU A 113 -12.67 16.88 18.74
N LEU A 114 -11.41 17.30 18.81
CA LEU A 114 -10.93 18.33 19.75
C LEU A 114 -11.03 19.76 19.20
N ASN A 115 -11.50 19.95 17.97
CA ASN A 115 -11.45 21.21 17.23
C ASN A 115 -10.04 21.84 17.19
N GLN A 116 -9.01 21.02 16.99
CA GLN A 116 -7.61 21.42 16.96
C GLN A 116 -6.95 21.09 15.61
N PRO A 117 -5.84 21.76 15.25
CA PRO A 117 -5.01 21.34 14.15
C PRO A 117 -4.39 19.95 14.38
N VAL A 118 -4.14 19.22 13.30
CA VAL A 118 -3.41 17.95 13.37
C VAL A 118 -1.97 18.20 13.79
N SER A 119 -1.54 17.51 14.84
CA SER A 119 -0.20 17.65 15.41
C SER A 119 0.42 16.28 15.71
N MET A 120 1.70 16.26 16.10
CA MET A 120 2.44 15.02 16.37
C MET A 120 1.77 14.12 17.42
N THR A 121 1.05 14.69 18.40
CA THR A 121 0.33 13.93 19.42
C THR A 121 -0.82 13.12 18.82
N HIS A 122 -1.60 13.72 17.92
CA HIS A 122 -2.68 13.07 17.19
C HIS A 122 -2.15 11.95 16.29
N VAL A 123 -1.04 12.21 15.58
CA VAL A 123 -0.40 11.20 14.72
C VAL A 123 0.16 10.05 15.55
N LEU A 124 0.74 10.31 16.72
CA LEU A 124 1.22 9.26 17.63
C LEU A 124 0.07 8.37 18.12
N ALA A 125 -1.05 8.97 18.53
CA ALA A 125 -2.23 8.23 18.97
C ALA A 125 -2.79 7.35 17.84
N ALA A 126 -2.94 7.92 16.64
CA ALA A 126 -3.38 7.18 15.46
C ALA A 126 -2.40 6.06 15.06
N ALA A 127 -1.09 6.29 15.19
CA ALA A 127 -0.07 5.29 14.89
C ALA A 127 -0.13 4.10 15.85
N ARG A 128 -0.42 4.33 17.13
CA ARG A 128 -0.62 3.26 18.12
C ARG A 128 -1.83 2.40 17.77
N LEU A 129 -2.96 3.03 17.44
CA LEU A 129 -4.19 2.32 17.02
C LEU A 129 -3.96 1.48 15.74
N GLU A 130 -3.28 2.04 14.74
CA GLU A 130 -2.97 1.29 13.51
C GLU A 130 -2.00 0.13 13.80
N SER A 131 -1.04 0.33 14.71
CA SER A 131 -0.06 -0.69 15.12
C SER A 131 -0.71 -1.87 15.84
N GLU A 132 -1.68 -1.61 16.70
CA GLU A 132 -2.50 -2.64 17.34
C GLU A 132 -3.30 -3.44 16.30
N LYS A 133 -3.94 -2.74 15.35
CA LYS A 133 -4.74 -3.36 14.28
C LYS A 133 -3.92 -4.30 13.37
N ILE A 134 -2.65 -3.99 13.13
CA ILE A 134 -1.76 -4.81 12.30
C ILE A 134 -0.88 -5.76 13.13
N GLU A 135 -1.11 -5.85 14.45
CA GLU A 135 -0.36 -6.69 15.39
C GLU A 135 1.17 -6.45 15.34
N ARG A 136 1.58 -5.19 15.10
CA ARG A 136 2.99 -4.79 15.02
C ARG A 136 3.26 -3.65 16.00
N PRO A 137 3.79 -3.92 17.21
CA PRO A 137 4.05 -2.87 18.19
C PRO A 137 5.07 -1.85 17.68
N LEU A 138 4.85 -0.58 18.02
CA LEU A 138 5.78 0.51 17.70
C LEU A 138 7.05 0.36 18.54
N SER A 139 8.21 0.43 17.89
CA SER A 139 9.47 0.48 18.60
C SER A 139 9.76 1.89 19.12
N ALA A 140 10.48 1.99 20.24
CA ALA A 140 10.91 3.28 20.79
C ALA A 140 11.80 4.08 19.82
N ALA A 141 12.48 3.42 18.88
CA ALA A 141 13.26 4.06 17.85
C ALA A 141 12.36 4.81 16.84
N GLU A 142 11.23 4.23 16.46
CA GLU A 142 10.31 4.80 15.46
C GLU A 142 9.58 6.05 15.96
N ILE A 143 9.30 6.14 17.27
CA ILE A 143 8.56 7.26 17.87
C ILE A 143 9.43 8.23 18.67
N ARG A 144 10.76 8.10 18.57
CA ARG A 144 11.69 8.91 19.36
C ARG A 144 11.53 10.40 19.03
N GLY A 145 11.28 11.21 20.06
CA GLY A 145 11.17 12.66 19.94
C GLY A 145 9.88 13.14 19.26
N TRP A 146 8.82 12.33 19.23
CA TRP A 146 7.53 12.78 18.69
C TRP A 146 6.79 13.73 19.63
N VAL A 147 6.94 13.53 20.94
CA VAL A 147 6.33 14.32 22.03
C VAL A 147 7.35 14.43 23.16
#